data_AF-A0A382LZ30-F1
#
_entry.id   AF-A0A382LZ30-F1
#
_cell.length_a   1.000
_cell.length_b   1.000
_cell.length_c   1.000
_cell.angle_alpha   90.00
_cell.angle_beta   90.00
_cell.angle_gamma   90.00
#
_symmetry.space_group_name_H-M   'P 1'
#
loop_
_entity.id
_entity.type
_entity.pdbx_description
1 polymer ?
#
loop_
_entity_poly.entity_id
_entity_poly.type
_entity_poly.pdbx_seq_one_letter_code
_entity_poly.pdbx_strand_id
1 'polypeptide(L)'
;FAAVSLVLPAHGHPFTDLVGRADDIRRHHGERLDVIREAGSELGRATVDAFMQRLFSERSWGYMAASETYAHLEHLRLTGGADRSDEGGVSSFLIS
;
A
#
# COMPACT_ATOMS: atom_id res chain seq x y z
N PHE A 1 1.83 22.69 11.82
CA PHE A 1 2.91 21.80 12.32
C PHE A 1 4.10 22.52 12.96
N ALA A 2 4.29 23.85 12.77
CA ALA A 2 5.47 24.58 13.27
C ALA A 2 5.72 24.57 14.79
N ALA A 3 4.79 24.07 15.62
CA ALA A 3 4.92 24.04 17.07
C ALA A 3 5.37 22.67 17.63
N VAL A 4 5.48 21.61 16.81
CA VAL A 4 5.93 20.29 17.28
C VAL A 4 7.43 20.17 17.06
N SER A 5 8.19 20.07 18.15
CA SER A 5 9.66 20.00 18.14
C SER A 5 10.24 18.63 18.50
N LEU A 6 9.43 17.75 19.11
CA LEU A 6 9.82 16.39 19.49
C LEU A 6 8.62 15.45 19.35
N VAL A 7 8.80 14.36 18.62
CA VAL A 7 7.82 13.30 18.43
C VAL A 7 8.24 12.09 19.27
N LEU A 8 7.31 11.57 20.06
CA LEU A 8 7.46 10.35 20.85
C LEU A 8 6.58 9.25 20.23
N PRO A 9 7.10 8.44 19.29
CA PRO A 9 6.28 7.47 18.58
C PRO A 9 5.98 6.24 19.45
N ALA A 10 4.89 5.54 19.13
CA ALA A 10 4.54 4.27 19.79
C ALA A 10 5.61 3.17 19.57
N HIS A 11 6.33 3.24 18.45
CA HIS A 11 7.43 2.34 18.12
C HIS A 11 8.63 3.12 17.57
N GLY A 12 9.84 2.67 17.88
CA GLY A 12 11.10 3.30 17.46
C GLY A 12 11.61 4.34 18.45
N HIS A 13 12.54 5.18 18.01
CA HIS A 13 13.15 6.22 18.83
C HIS A 13 12.46 7.58 18.62
N PRO A 14 12.49 8.46 19.64
CA PRO A 14 12.10 9.85 19.47
C PRO A 14 12.83 10.53 18.32
N PHE A 15 12.15 11.44 17.63
CA PHE A 15 12.70 12.20 16.51
C PHE A 15 12.12 13.61 16.46
N THR A 16 12.76 14.53 15.74
CA THR A 16 12.40 15.96 15.73
C THR A 16 11.82 16.44 14.40
N ASP A 17 12.09 15.75 13.29
CA ASP A 17 11.61 16.12 11.96
C ASP A 17 10.28 15.44 11.60
N LEU A 18 9.18 15.99 12.13
CA LEU A 18 7.83 15.49 11.84
C LEU A 18 7.44 15.66 10.37
N VAL A 19 7.79 16.78 9.76
CA VAL A 19 7.40 17.09 8.37
C VAL A 19 8.13 16.14 7.41
N GLY A 20 9.45 16.00 7.56
CA GLY A 20 10.23 15.06 6.75
C GLY A 20 9.75 13.62 6.90
N ARG A 21 9.42 13.19 8.13
CA ARG A 21 8.86 11.84 8.34
C ARG A 21 7.52 11.63 7.64
N ALA A 22 6.63 12.63 7.66
CA ALA A 22 5.35 12.54 6.97
C ALA A 22 5.52 12.51 5.45
N ASP A 23 6.43 13.32 4.91
CA ASP A 23 6.76 13.32 3.48
C ASP A 23 7.37 11.99 3.04
N ASP A 24 8.26 11.39 3.85
CA ASP A 24 8.83 10.06 3.60
C ASP A 24 7.76 8.97 3.55
N ILE A 25 6.82 8.98 4.50
CA ILE A 25 5.70 8.02 4.51
C ILE A 25 4.84 8.18 3.25
N ARG A 26 4.50 9.42 2.86
CA ARG A 26 3.73 9.69 1.64
C ARG A 26 4.47 9.19 0.40
N ARG A 27 5.76 9.51 0.28
CA ARG A 27 6.59 9.07 -0.84
C ARG A 27 6.66 7.55 -0.91
N HIS A 28 6.90 6.89 0.22
CA HIS A 28 6.95 5.44 0.30
C HIS A 28 5.64 4.80 -0.22
N HIS A 29 4.47 5.27 0.21
CA HIS A 29 3.21 4.75 -0.31
C HIS A 29 2.99 5.06 -1.80
N GLY A 30 3.52 6.17 -2.32
CA GLY A 30 3.56 6.46 -3.75
C GLY A 30 4.36 5.41 -4.53
N GLU A 31 5.58 5.12 -4.08
CA GLU A 31 6.44 4.08 -4.67
C GLU A 31 5.75 2.70 -4.67
N ARG A 32 5.01 2.37 -3.61
CA ARG A 32 4.22 1.13 -3.54
C ARG A 32 3.07 1.08 -4.55
N LEU A 33 2.38 2.20 -4.76
CA LEU A 33 1.32 2.28 -5.78
C LEU A 33 1.89 2.09 -7.19
N ASP A 34 3.10 2.59 -7.45
CA ASP A 34 3.77 2.40 -8.74
C ASP A 34 4.10 0.93 -9.00
N VAL A 35 4.60 0.21 -7.99
CA VAL A 35 4.80 -1.25 -8.05
C VAL A 35 3.50 -2.00 -8.34
N ILE A 36 2.38 -1.58 -7.74
CA ILE A 36 1.07 -2.19 -7.99
C ILE A 36 0.60 -1.94 -9.43
N ARG A 37 0.82 -0.75 -9.99
CA ARG A 37 0.47 -0.43 -11.39
C ARG A 37 1.28 -1.27 -12.36
N GLU A 38 2.59 -1.36 -12.14
CA GLU A 38 3.48 -2.21 -12.94
C GLU A 38 3.02 -3.68 -12.87
N ALA A 39 2.81 -4.20 -11.66
CA ALA A 39 2.28 -5.55 -11.46
C ALA A 39 0.93 -5.77 -12.14
N GLY A 40 0.03 -4.78 -12.11
CA GLY A 40 -1.28 -4.84 -12.76
C GLY A 40 -1.18 -4.98 -14.28
N SER A 41 -0.21 -4.28 -14.90
CA SER A 41 0.05 -4.38 -16.33
C SER A 41 0.52 -5.78 -16.77
N GLU A 42 1.20 -6.51 -15.89
CA GLU A 42 1.68 -7.87 -16.15
C GLU A 42 0.62 -8.93 -15.81
N LEU A 43 -0.08 -8.77 -14.69
CA LEU A 43 -1.00 -9.78 -14.15
C LEU A 43 -2.40 -9.71 -14.76
N GLY A 44 -2.81 -8.53 -15.27
CA GLY A 44 -4.20 -8.27 -15.61
C GLY A 44 -5.10 -8.27 -14.36
N ARG A 45 -6.24 -8.98 -14.44
CA ARG A 45 -7.15 -9.13 -13.28
C ARG A 45 -6.56 -10.14 -12.30
N ALA A 46 -6.27 -9.72 -11.07
CA ALA A 46 -5.59 -10.54 -10.08
C ALA A 46 -6.12 -10.35 -8.65
N THR A 47 -5.86 -11.33 -7.78
CA THR A 47 -6.28 -11.29 -6.37
C THR A 47 -5.37 -10.42 -5.52
N VAL A 48 -5.82 -10.06 -4.32
CA VAL A 48 -4.99 -9.36 -3.32
C VAL A 48 -3.69 -10.12 -3.04
N ASP A 49 -3.76 -11.44 -2.92
CA ASP A 49 -2.58 -12.28 -2.67
C ASP A 49 -1.56 -12.19 -3.81
N ALA A 50 -2.02 -12.19 -5.07
CA ALA A 50 -1.13 -12.05 -6.22
C ALA A 50 -0.39 -10.70 -6.20
N PHE A 51 -1.09 -9.60 -5.88
CA PHE A 51 -0.46 -8.29 -5.72
C PHE A 51 0.47 -8.23 -4.50
N MET A 52 0.11 -8.88 -3.38
CA MET A 52 0.93 -8.91 -2.16
C MET A 52 2.30 -9.54 -2.45
N GLN A 53 2.34 -10.62 -3.23
CA GLN A 53 3.59 -11.28 -3.60
C GLN A 53 4.51 -10.40 -4.46
N ARG A 54 3.96 -9.41 -5.17
CA ARG A 54 4.75 -8.41 -5.91
C ARG A 54 5.25 -7.29 -5.02
N LEU A 55 4.51 -6.97 -3.96
CA LEU A 55 4.75 -5.81 -3.10
C LEU A 55 5.61 -6.12 -1.86
N PHE A 56 5.70 -7.39 -1.47
CA PHE A 56 6.39 -7.85 -0.28
C PHE A 56 7.25 -9.09 -0.56
N SER A 57 8.42 -9.17 0.06
CA SER A 57 9.22 -10.39 0.12
C SER A 57 8.48 -11.52 0.84
N GLU A 58 8.74 -12.78 0.47
CA GLU A 58 8.07 -13.98 1.00
C GLU A 58 8.05 -14.06 2.53
N ARG A 59 9.17 -13.71 3.20
CA ARG A 59 9.25 -13.67 4.67
C ARG A 59 8.27 -12.72 5.36
N SER A 60 7.68 -11.79 4.62
CA SER A 60 6.76 -10.76 5.10
C SER A 60 5.31 -11.03 4.71
N TRP A 61 5.05 -12.11 3.98
CA TRP A 61 3.68 -12.49 3.62
C TRP A 61 2.86 -12.84 4.86
N GLY A 62 1.56 -12.57 4.78
CA GLY A 62 0.61 -12.80 5.86
C GLY A 62 -0.43 -11.71 5.95
N TYR A 63 -1.25 -11.77 7.00
CA TYR A 63 -2.44 -10.93 7.14
C TYR A 63 -2.18 -9.42 7.06
N MET A 64 -1.08 -8.95 7.68
CA MET A 64 -0.72 -7.53 7.65
C MET A 64 -0.34 -7.07 6.24
N ALA A 65 0.47 -7.85 5.52
CA ALA A 65 0.86 -7.56 4.15
C ALA A 65 -0.34 -7.60 3.19
N ALA A 66 -1.23 -8.59 3.35
CA ALA A 66 -2.47 -8.67 2.58
C ALA A 66 -3.38 -7.47 2.86
N SER A 67 -3.53 -7.06 4.13
CA SER A 67 -4.35 -5.91 4.53
C SER A 67 -3.82 -4.59 3.95
N GLU A 68 -2.51 -4.38 3.97
CA GLU A 68 -1.90 -3.18 3.39
C GLU A 68 -2.00 -3.18 1.85
N THR A 69 -1.81 -4.34 1.22
CA THR A 69 -2.01 -4.50 -0.23
C THR A 69 -3.46 -4.18 -0.61
N TYR A 70 -4.43 -4.71 0.11
CA TYR A 70 -5.84 -4.43 -0.09
C TYR A 70 -6.15 -2.93 0.06
N ALA A 71 -5.59 -2.26 1.08
CA ALA A 71 -5.76 -0.82 1.26
C ALA A 71 -5.25 -0.01 0.06
N HIS A 72 -4.12 -0.42 -0.54
CA HIS A 72 -3.61 0.21 -1.76
C HIS A 72 -4.51 -0.03 -2.98
N LEU A 73 -5.02 -1.25 -3.16
CA LEU A 73 -5.93 -1.59 -4.25
C LEU A 73 -7.26 -0.85 -4.15
N GLU A 74 -7.83 -0.76 -2.94
CA GLU A 74 -9.03 0.05 -2.70
C GLU A 74 -8.76 1.55 -2.88
N HIS A 75 -7.57 2.05 -2.51
CA HIS A 75 -7.21 3.44 -2.81
C HIS A 75 -7.20 3.71 -4.32
N LEU A 76 -6.61 2.83 -5.12
CA LEU A 76 -6.65 2.93 -6.58
C LEU A 76 -8.09 2.85 -7.10
N ARG A 77 -8.90 1.93 -6.58
CA ARG A 77 -10.31 1.82 -6.98
C ARG A 77 -11.12 3.08 -6.69
N LEU A 78 -10.98 3.62 -5.48
CA LEU A 78 -11.68 4.84 -5.05
C LEU A 78 -11.20 6.09 -5.81
N THR A 79 -9.99 6.06 -6.36
CA THR A 79 -9.44 7.16 -7.17
C THR A 79 -9.58 6.93 -8.67
N GLY A 80 -10.28 5.86 -9.08
CA GLY A 80 -10.57 5.55 -10.49
C GLY A 80 -9.43 4.87 -11.26
N GLY A 81 -8.39 4.39 -10.57
CA GLY A 81 -7.26 3.67 -11.16
C GLY A 81 -7.38 2.14 -11.09
N ALA A 82 -8.49 1.59 -10.61
CA ALA A 82 -8.71 0.14 -10.60
C ALA A 82 -10.21 -0.22 -10.56
N ASP A 83 -10.53 -1.41 -11.05
CA ASP A 83 -11.86 -2.04 -10.95
C ASP A 83 -11.82 -3.30 -10.09
N ARG A 84 -12.80 -3.46 -9.20
CA ARG A 84 -12.94 -4.65 -8.35
C ARG A 84 -14.06 -5.55 -8.85
N SER A 85 -13.84 -6.87 -8.76
CA SER A 85 -14.86 -7.91 -8.90
C SER A 85 -14.81 -8.85 -7.70
N ASP A 86 -15.95 -9.36 -7.27
CA ASP A 86 -16.07 -10.31 -6.18
C ASP A 86 -16.75 -11.58 -6.69
N GLU A 87 -16.01 -12.69 -6.68
CA GLU A 87 -16.48 -14.00 -7.15
C GLU A 87 -16.17 -15.08 -6.12
N GLY A 88 -17.18 -15.85 -5.71
CA GLY A 88 -16.99 -16.95 -4.75
C GLY A 88 -16.42 -16.53 -3.39
N GLY A 89 -16.60 -15.27 -2.98
CA GLY A 89 -16.03 -14.71 -1.75
C GLY A 89 -14.58 -14.23 -1.88
N VAL A 90 -14.03 -14.18 -3.09
CA VAL A 90 -12.68 -13.67 -3.38
C VAL A 90 -12.77 -12.39 -4.19
N SER A 91 -12.08 -11.34 -3.73
CA SER A 91 -11.96 -10.08 -4.47
C SER A 91 -10.77 -10.12 -5.43
N SER A 92 -10.99 -9.68 -6.67
CA SER A 92 -9.97 -9.46 -7.68
C SER A 92 -10.01 -8.02 -8.20
N PHE A 93 -8.85 -7.51 -8.60
CA PHE A 93 -8.66 -6.15 -9.07
C PHE A 93 -8.05 -6.15 -10.47
N LEU A 94 -8.51 -5.23 -11.31
CA LEU A 94 -7.91 -4.89 -12.59
C LEU A 94 -7.43 -3.44 -12.50
N ILE A 95 -6.13 -3.20 -12.68
CA ILE A 95 -5.55 -1.86 -12.63
C ILE A 95 -5.70 -1.20 -14.01
N SER A 96 -6.10 0.08 -14.04
CA SER A 96 -6.28 0.89 -15.26
C SER A 96 -5.02 1.63 -15.66
#